data_AF-A0A2E9T4U6-F1
#
_entry.id   AF-A0A2E9T4U6-F1
#
_cell.length_a   1.000
_cell.length_b   1.000
_cell.length_c   1.000
_cell.angle_alpha   90.00
_cell.angle_beta   90.00
_cell.angle_gamma   90.00
#
_symmetry.space_group_name_H-M   'P 1'
#
loop_
_entity.id
_entity.type
_entity.pdbx_description
1 polymer ?
#
loop_
_entity_poly.entity_id
_entity_poly.type
_entity_poly.pdbx_seq_one_letter_code
_entity_poly.pdbx_strand_id
1 'polypeptide(L)' 'MLDPTSWGGMFAQYGRSLLWAITAAIGFGLGVGISLKVFDWLSTDIDEWEEIKKGNMGVSMIFTALIVMVGLIVYKVI' A
#
# COMPACT_ATOMS: atom_id res chain seq x y z
N MET A 1 15.38 -24.21 18.30
CA MET A 1 14.21 -24.13 17.40
C MET A 1 13.01 -24.64 18.16
N LEU A 2 11.93 -23.87 18.31
CA LEU A 2 10.67 -24.43 18.80
C LEU A 2 10.17 -25.41 17.75
N ASP A 3 9.72 -26.59 18.17
CA ASP A 3 9.15 -27.60 17.26
C ASP A 3 7.98 -26.96 16.50
N PRO A 4 8.03 -26.85 15.16
CA PRO A 4 7.01 -26.18 14.36
C PRO A 4 5.61 -26.77 14.52
N THR A 5 5.54 -28.05 14.91
CA THR A 5 4.28 -28.80 15.05
C THR A 5 3.74 -28.79 16.49
N SER A 6 4.55 -28.34 17.45
CA SER A 6 4.07 -28.12 18.82
C SER A 6 3.10 -26.95 18.88
N TRP A 7 2.14 -27.01 19.80
CA TRP A 7 1.19 -25.91 20.05
C TRP A 7 1.90 -24.56 20.23
N GLY A 8 2.98 -24.52 21.03
CA GLY A 8 3.79 -23.32 21.22
C GLY A 8 4.49 -22.83 19.94
N GLY A 9 4.97 -23.75 19.11
CA GLY A 9 5.58 -23.43 17.81
C GLY A 9 4.58 -22.86 16.80
N MET A 10 3.35 -23.37 16.78
CA MET A 10 2.28 -22.84 15.92
C MET A 10 1.86 -21.42 16.33
N PHE A 11 1.65 -21.17 17.63
CA PHE A 11 1.34 -19.82 18.12
C PHE A 11 2.45 -18.82 17.82
N ALA A 12 3.71 -19.20 18.00
CA ALA A 12 4.85 -18.36 17.65
C ALA A 12 4.91 -18.04 16.15
N GLN A 13 4.55 -18.98 15.28
CA GLN A 13 4.47 -18.76 13.84
C GLN A 13 3.35 -17.79 13.46
N TYR A 14 2.15 -17.96 14.01
CA TYR A 14 1.04 -17.03 13.77
C TYR A 14 1.34 -15.63 14.30
N GLY A 15 1.97 -15.51 15.46
CA GLY A 15 2.42 -14.21 15.98
C GLY A 15 3.41 -13.52 15.03
N ARG A 16 4.37 -14.28 14.49
CA ARG A 16 5.33 -13.76 13.51
C ARG A 16 4.66 -13.35 12.20
N SER A 17 3.73 -14.15 11.68
CA SER A 17 3.03 -13.80 10.43
C SER A 17 2.15 -12.57 10.59
N LEU A 18 1.48 -12.40 11.73
CA LEU A 18 0.74 -11.20 12.07
C LEU A 18 1.64 -9.96 12.10
N LEU A 19 2.83 -10.05 12.71
CA LEU A 19 3.79 -8.95 12.74
C LEU A 19 4.22 -8.53 11.33
N TRP A 20 4.56 -9.50 10.47
CA TRP A 20 4.90 -9.21 9.07
C TRP A 20 3.74 -8.61 8.29
N ALA A 21 2.51 -9.08 8.50
CA ALA A 21 1.33 -8.50 7.87
C ALA A 21 1.12 -7.04 8.26
N ILE A 22 1.33 -6.70 9.54
CA ILE A 22 1.27 -5.31 10.02
C ILE A 22 2.37 -4.46 9.39
N THR A 23 3.61 -4.95 9.38
CA THR A 23 4.74 -4.24 8.75
C THR A 23 4.48 -3.99 7.26
N ALA A 24 3.98 -4.99 6.53
CA ALA A 24 3.61 -4.87 5.13
C ALA A 24 2.50 -3.83 4.92
N ALA A 25 1.45 -3.84 5.75
CA ALA A 25 0.35 -2.89 5.67
C ALA A 25 0.82 -1.44 5.89
N ILE A 26 1.67 -1.22 6.90
CA ILE A 26 2.26 0.11 7.18
C ILE A 26 3.13 0.56 5.99
N GLY A 27 4.01 -0.32 5.49
CA GLY A 27 4.87 -0.02 4.35
C GLY A 27 4.07 0.33 3.09
N PHE A 28 3.00 -0.40 2.81
CA PHE A 28 2.09 -0.11 1.70
C PHE A 28 1.41 1.24 1.85
N GLY A 29 0.83 1.54 3.02
CA GLY A 29 0.17 2.82 3.29
C GLY A 29 1.12 4.02 3.13
N LEU A 30 2.34 3.90 3.64
CA LEU A 30 3.38 4.91 3.46
C LEU A 30 3.79 5.05 1.99
N GLY A 31 3.98 3.94 1.28
CA GLY A 31 4.32 3.94 -0.14
C GLY A 31 3.28 4.67 -0.97
N VAL A 32 1.99 4.34 -0.81
CA VAL A 32 0.89 4.99 -1.52
C VAL A 32 0.82 6.48 -1.17
N GLY A 33 0.93 6.84 0.11
CA GLY A 33 0.87 8.23 0.55
C GLY A 33 2.01 9.08 -0.04
N ILE A 34 3.23 8.54 -0.09
CA ILE A 34 4.38 9.22 -0.71
C ILE A 34 4.16 9.34 -2.22
N SER A 35 3.73 8.28 -2.89
CA SER A 35 3.51 8.31 -4.34
C SER A 35 2.45 9.35 -4.73
N LEU A 36 1.34 9.41 -4.00
CA LEU A 36 0.29 10.42 -4.24
C LEU A 36 0.82 11.84 -4.03
N LYS A 37 1.59 12.07 -2.96
CA LYS A 37 2.18 13.39 -2.68
C LYS A 37 3.20 13.81 -3.73
N VAL A 38 4.03 12.89 -4.21
CA VAL A 38 4.97 13.16 -5.30
C VAL A 38 4.21 13.46 -6.60
N PHE A 39 3.11 12.76 -6.87
CA PHE A 39 2.29 13.03 -8.04
C PHE A 39 1.67 14.44 -7.99
N ASP A 40 1.06 14.81 -6.86
CA ASP A 40 0.50 16.15 -6.59
C ASP A 40 1.55 17.26 -6.80
N TRP A 41 2.78 17.05 -6.34
CA TRP A 41 3.89 17.98 -6.58
C TRP A 41 4.32 18.13 -8.04
N LEU A 42 4.16 17.08 -8.84
CA LEU A 42 4.47 17.13 -10.27
C LEU A 42 3.34 17.78 -11.09
N SER A 43 2.13 17.80 -10.55
CA SER A 43 0.91 18.25 -11.21
C SER A 43 0.44 19.63 -10.73
N THR A 44 1.37 20.54 -10.43
CA THR A 44 1.09 21.86 -9.81
C THR A 44 0.05 22.75 -10.49
N ASP A 45 -0.31 22.47 -11.75
CA ASP A 45 -1.26 23.28 -12.53
C ASP A 45 -2.73 22.85 -12.37
N ILE A 46 -3.00 21.69 -11.75
CA ILE A 46 -4.37 21.14 -11.58
C ILE A 46 -4.63 20.74 -10.12
N ASP A 47 -5.84 20.95 -9.62
CA ASP A 47 -6.28 20.36 -8.34
C ASP A 47 -6.98 19.03 -8.63
N GLU A 48 -6.26 17.92 -8.48
CA GLU A 48 -6.77 16.59 -8.82
C GLU A 48 -7.93 16.16 -7.94
N TRP A 49 -7.92 16.54 -6.66
CA TRP A 49 -8.99 16.20 -5.74
C TRP A 49 -10.28 16.95 -6.08
N GLU A 50 -10.17 18.20 -6.54
CA GLU A 50 -11.31 18.97 -7.05
C GLU A 50 -11.81 18.37 -8.38
N GLU A 51 -10.92 18.00 -9.30
CA GLU A 51 -11.27 17.37 -10.58
C GLU A 51 -11.99 16.02 -10.39
N ILE A 52 -11.51 15.18 -9.46
CA ILE A 52 -12.18 13.91 -9.12
C ILE A 52 -13.59 14.18 -8.55
N LYS A 53 -13.73 15.18 -7.66
CA LYS A 53 -15.05 15.57 -7.11
C LYS A 53 -16.01 16.10 -8.18
N LYS A 54 -15.50 16.80 -9.19
CA LYS A 54 -16.26 17.25 -10.37
C LYS A 54 -16.65 16.10 -11.31
N GLY A 55 -16.18 14.88 -11.05
CA GLY A 55 -16.50 13.69 -11.84
C GLY A 55 -15.52 13.43 -12.99
N ASN A 56 -14.33 14.02 -12.97
CA ASN A 56 -13.31 13.75 -13.97
C ASN A 56 -12.75 12.33 -13.81
N MET A 57 -13.29 11.41 -14.62
CA MET A 57 -12.86 10.01 -14.61
C MET A 57 -11.40 9.82 -15.05
N GLY A 58 -10.85 10.73 -15.88
CA GLY A 58 -9.47 10.65 -16.34
C GLY A 58 -8.48 10.74 -15.19
N VAL A 59 -8.62 11.78 -14.37
CA VAL A 59 -7.78 11.99 -13.17
C VAL A 59 -7.97 10.85 -12.17
N SER A 60 -9.21 10.38 -11.99
CA SER A 60 -9.53 9.26 -11.09
C SER A 60 -8.84 7.95 -11.52
N MET A 61 -8.79 7.68 -12.83
CA MET A 61 -8.10 6.50 -13.37
C MET A 61 -6.59 6.59 -13.19
N ILE A 62 -5.99 7.79 -13.31
CA ILE A 62 -4.55 7.98 -13.06
C ILE A 62 -4.22 7.66 -11.60
N PHE A 63 -5.00 8.18 -10.65
CA PHE A 63 -4.80 7.88 -9.23
C PHE A 63 -4.97 6.39 -8.93
N THR A 64 -5.98 5.76 -9.53
CA THR A 64 -6.21 4.31 -9.40
C THR A 64 -5.02 3.52 -9.94
N ALA A 65 -4.52 3.88 -11.13
CA ALA A 65 -3.36 3.23 -11.74
C ALA A 65 -2.10 3.39 -10.88
N LEU A 66 -1.89 4.57 -10.31
CA LEU A 66 -0.77 4.84 -9.39
C LEU A 66 -0.85 3.94 -8.15
N ILE A 67 -2.01 3.87 -7.49
CA ILE A 67 -2.20 3.04 -6.30
C ILE A 67 -2.01 1.55 -6.63
N VAL A 68 -2.57 1.07 -7.75
CA VAL A 68 -2.39 -0.31 -8.22
C VAL A 68 -0.91 -0.60 -8.48
N MET A 69 -0.19 0.30 -9.14
CA MET A 69 1.24 0.14 -9.41
C MET A 69 2.07 0.05 -8.13
N VAL A 70 1.79 0.90 -7.14
CA VAL A 70 2.45 0.81 -5.82
C VAL A 70 2.13 -0.53 -5.15
N GLY A 71 0.89 -1.01 -5.27
CA GLY A 71 0.48 -2.32 -4.75
C GLY A 71 1.25 -3.47 -5.38
N LEU A 72 1.43 -3.44 -6.71
CA LEU A 72 2.21 -4.44 -7.44
C LEU A 72 3.69 -4.42 -7.04
N ILE A 73 4.26 -3.23 -6.81
CA ILE A 73 5.65 -3.10 -6.34
C ILE A 73 5.79 -3.73 -4.95
N VAL A 74 4.88 -3.43 -4.02
CA VAL A 74 4.93 -3.98 -2.65
C VAL A 74 4.68 -5.48 -2.66
N TYR A 75 3.75 -5.97 -3.47
CA TYR A 75 3.50 -7.41 -3.62
C TYR A 75 4.75 -8.18 -4.06
N LYS A 76 5.55 -7.63 -4.97
CA LYS A 76 6.80 -8.25 -5.41
C LYS A 76 7.84 -8.38 -4.28
N VAL A 77 7.78 -7.49 -3.28
CA VAL A 77 8.80 -7.40 -2.21
C VAL A 77 8.52 -8.36 -1.05
N ILE A 78 7.25 -8.73 -0.83
CA ILE A 78 6.79 -9.62 0.25
C ILE A 78 6.89 -11.08 -0.21
#